data_AF-A0A959VG55-F1
#
_entry.id   AF-A0A959VG55-F1
#
_cell.length_a   1.000
_cell.length_b   1.000
_cell.length_c   1.000
_cell.angle_alpha   90.00
_cell.angle_beta   90.00
_cell.angle_gamma   90.00
#
_symmetry.space_group_name_H-M   'P 1'
#
loop_
_entity.id
_entity.type
_entity.pdbx_description
1 polymer ?
#
loop_
_entity_poly.entity_id
_entity_poly.type
_entity_poly.pdbx_seq_one_letter_code
_entity_poly.pdbx_strand_id
1 'polypeptide(L)'
;MKTYFLTILLCSFFIASVAQNNVGINTQNPDPSAALDITSSNQGLLPPRVADTNAIASPAEGLMIYDMNAHCMRYFNGTIWSDCMGNVVPNTPWACGNNFIDERDGKLYATTQIGTQCWMAQSLNVGVQVTPGTGQTDNDIIEKFCYDDNAANCDTYGGLYQWDEIMEYTTTEGTQGICPVGWHIPTDNEFCTLENYVDAGTLNCTRITWEGIDAGDHMREAGTNHWLAPNTGADNSTGFRARGAGEYGSSGGYVNLLELVRFQSSTENGSAYRWTRGFSDSESRVLRSAPVKALALSVRCIKD
;
A
#
# COMPACT_ATOMS: atom_id res chain seq x y z
N MET A 1 12.97 -16.59 100.07
CA MET A 1 12.81 -15.75 98.86
C MET A 1 13.97 -16.05 97.93
N LYS A 2 13.72 -16.75 96.82
CA LYS A 2 14.69 -16.98 95.74
C LYS A 2 14.09 -16.39 94.47
N THR A 3 14.66 -15.30 94.00
CA THR A 3 14.18 -14.53 92.84
C THR A 3 15.03 -14.92 91.63
N TYR A 4 14.41 -15.56 90.64
CA TYR A 4 15.03 -15.86 89.35
C TYR A 4 14.88 -14.64 88.43
N PHE A 5 16.00 -14.10 87.96
CA PHE A 5 16.00 -13.03 86.95
C PHE A 5 15.99 -13.67 85.56
N LEU A 6 14.88 -13.49 84.84
CA LEU A 6 14.71 -13.92 83.45
C LEU A 6 15.17 -12.78 82.53
N THR A 7 16.37 -12.89 81.96
CA THR A 7 16.86 -11.95 80.93
C THR A 7 16.27 -12.32 79.56
N ILE A 8 15.33 -11.52 79.08
CA ILE A 8 14.79 -11.57 77.72
C ILE A 8 15.74 -10.81 76.79
N LEU A 9 16.42 -11.54 75.89
CA LEU A 9 17.26 -10.96 74.83
C LEU A 9 16.34 -10.41 73.73
N LEU A 10 16.12 -9.09 73.72
CA LEU A 10 15.36 -8.40 72.67
C LEU A 10 16.22 -8.34 71.40
N CYS A 11 16.06 -9.31 70.50
CA CYS A 11 16.70 -9.30 69.18
C CYS A 11 15.94 -8.30 68.30
N SER A 12 16.44 -7.06 68.19
CA SER A 12 15.89 -6.04 67.31
C SER A 12 16.16 -6.41 65.85
N PHE A 13 15.17 -7.00 65.18
CA PHE A 13 15.16 -7.15 63.73
C PHE A 13 15.03 -5.75 63.11
N PHE A 14 16.16 -5.18 62.65
CA PHE A 14 16.15 -4.04 61.74
C PHE A 14 15.69 -4.54 60.37
N ILE A 15 14.39 -4.40 60.07
CA ILE A 15 13.89 -4.56 58.70
C ILE A 15 14.31 -3.30 57.96
N ALA A 16 15.38 -3.39 57.17
CA ALA A 16 15.73 -2.36 56.20
C ALA A 16 14.65 -2.40 55.10
N SER A 17 13.68 -1.47 55.17
CA SER A 17 12.78 -1.22 54.05
C SER A 17 13.61 -0.60 52.92
N VAL A 18 13.96 -1.40 51.92
CA VAL A 18 14.45 -0.87 50.65
C VAL A 18 13.30 -0.15 49.98
N ALA A 19 13.39 1.18 49.88
CA ALA A 19 12.54 1.90 48.94
C ALA A 19 12.86 1.37 47.55
N GLN A 20 11.84 0.93 46.80
CA GLN A 20 12.01 0.60 45.39
C GLN A 20 12.46 1.88 44.65
N ASN A 21 13.42 1.76 43.73
CA ASN A 21 13.90 2.87 42.89
C ASN A 21 12.91 3.23 41.76
N ASN A 22 11.76 2.54 41.68
CA ASN A 22 10.71 2.76 40.70
C ASN A 22 9.34 2.90 41.36
N VAL A 23 8.40 3.50 40.62
CA VAL A 23 7.01 3.68 41.03
C VAL A 23 6.15 2.66 40.30
N GLY A 24 5.60 1.70 41.04
CA GLY A 24 4.54 0.82 40.56
C GLY A 24 3.16 1.35 40.91
N ILE A 25 2.25 1.41 39.93
CA ILE A 25 0.82 1.60 40.18
C ILE A 25 0.12 0.28 39.84
N ASN A 26 -0.52 -0.33 40.85
CA ASN A 26 -1.18 -1.64 40.78
C ASN A 26 -0.28 -2.84 40.39
N THR A 27 1.04 -2.71 40.51
CA THR A 27 2.00 -3.82 40.42
C THR A 27 2.97 -3.79 41.59
N GLN A 28 3.31 -4.96 42.13
CA GLN A 28 4.33 -5.10 43.18
C GLN A 28 5.73 -5.36 42.62
N ASN A 29 5.81 -5.71 41.34
CA ASN A 29 7.04 -5.95 40.60
C ASN A 29 7.04 -5.03 39.37
N PRO A 30 7.25 -3.71 39.54
CA PRO A 30 7.39 -2.82 38.40
C PRO A 30 8.59 -3.29 37.56
N ASP A 31 8.48 -3.21 36.23
CA ASP A 31 9.56 -3.61 35.34
C ASP A 31 10.89 -2.93 35.74
N PRO A 32 12.02 -3.65 35.84
CA PRO A 32 13.31 -3.07 36.24
C PRO A 32 13.80 -1.93 35.34
N SER A 33 13.32 -1.87 34.08
CA SER A 33 13.65 -0.81 33.13
C SER A 33 12.77 0.44 33.27
N ALA A 34 11.68 0.37 34.02
CA ALA A 34 10.71 1.46 34.15
C ALA A 34 10.89 2.23 35.47
N ALA A 35 10.97 3.55 35.39
CA ALA A 35 10.84 4.42 36.56
C ALA A 35 9.38 4.56 37.03
N LEU A 36 8.42 4.40 36.11
CA LEU A 36 6.98 4.33 36.37
C LEU A 36 6.38 3.18 35.55
N ASP A 37 5.77 2.21 36.24
CA ASP A 37 5.05 1.08 35.63
C ASP A 37 3.61 1.06 36.15
N ILE A 38 2.65 0.99 35.23
CA ILE A 38 1.22 1.04 35.55
C ILE A 38 0.56 -0.20 34.95
N THR A 39 0.00 -1.04 35.81
CA THR A 39 -0.79 -2.19 35.39
C THR A 39 -2.27 -1.93 35.66
N SER A 40 -3.14 -2.12 34.67
CA SER A 40 -4.59 -2.12 34.89
C SER A 40 -5.28 -2.91 33.79
N SER A 41 -6.41 -3.54 34.12
CA SER A 41 -7.25 -4.24 33.15
C SER A 41 -8.40 -3.37 32.61
N ASN A 42 -8.64 -2.20 33.21
CA ASN A 42 -9.79 -1.36 32.89
C ASN A 42 -9.58 0.16 33.07
N GLN A 43 -8.37 0.61 33.45
CA GLN A 43 -8.01 2.01 33.57
C GLN A 43 -6.76 2.31 32.75
N GLY A 44 -6.60 3.54 32.29
CA GLY A 44 -5.43 3.99 31.55
C GLY A 44 -4.73 5.17 32.21
N LEU A 45 -3.65 5.63 31.58
CA LEU A 45 -3.04 6.91 31.91
C LEU A 45 -3.87 8.04 31.28
N LEU A 46 -4.27 9.03 32.07
CA LEU A 46 -4.83 10.28 31.57
C LEU A 46 -3.72 11.35 31.56
N PRO A 47 -3.03 11.57 30.42
CA PRO A 47 -1.95 12.54 30.34
C PRO A 47 -2.46 13.99 30.39
N PRO A 48 -1.57 14.97 30.61
CA PRO A 48 -1.94 16.38 30.55
C PRO A 48 -2.63 16.74 29.24
N ARG A 49 -3.81 17.35 29.33
CA ARG A 49 -4.60 17.82 28.18
C ARG A 49 -4.35 19.31 27.98
N VAL A 50 -3.91 19.69 26.78
CA VAL A 50 -3.68 21.09 26.41
C VAL A 50 -4.46 21.43 25.15
N ALA A 51 -4.76 22.72 24.94
CA ALA A 51 -5.53 23.13 23.77
C ALA A 51 -4.85 22.69 22.47
N ASP A 52 -3.56 23.03 22.35
CA ASP A 52 -2.65 22.55 21.29
C ASP A 52 -1.19 22.71 21.75
N THR A 53 -0.26 22.38 20.86
CA THR A 53 1.19 22.49 21.10
C THR A 53 1.69 23.91 21.38
N ASN A 54 1.00 24.96 20.94
CA ASN A 54 1.36 26.37 21.20
C ASN A 54 1.02 26.80 22.64
N ALA A 55 0.19 26.03 23.35
CA ALA A 55 -0.09 26.29 24.77
C ALA A 55 1.16 26.10 25.67
N ILE A 56 2.24 25.51 25.14
CA ILE A 56 3.47 25.20 25.87
C ILE A 56 4.63 25.99 25.27
N ALA A 57 5.00 27.09 25.92
CA ALA A 57 6.03 28.02 25.40
C ALA A 57 7.47 27.47 25.45
N SER A 58 7.74 26.45 26.27
CA SER A 58 9.08 25.87 26.44
C SER A 58 9.00 24.39 26.83
N PRO A 59 8.60 23.51 25.90
CA PRO A 59 8.49 22.09 26.18
C PRO A 59 9.86 21.45 26.45
N ALA A 60 9.92 20.54 27.41
CA ALA A 60 11.10 19.71 27.64
C ALA A 60 11.12 18.53 26.66
N GLU A 61 12.31 18.09 26.27
CA GLU A 61 12.47 16.85 25.49
C GLU A 61 11.83 15.67 26.22
N GLY A 62 11.06 14.86 25.50
CA GLY A 62 10.28 13.74 26.04
C GLY A 62 8.94 14.12 26.66
N LEU A 63 8.55 15.41 26.69
CA LEU A 63 7.25 15.83 27.20
C LEU A 63 6.12 15.25 26.35
N MET A 64 5.20 14.51 26.98
CA MET A 64 4.02 13.91 26.34
C MET A 64 2.73 14.63 26.77
N ILE A 65 1.86 14.91 25.80
CA ILE A 65 0.58 15.61 26.01
C ILE A 65 -0.53 14.96 25.19
N TYR A 66 -1.77 15.24 25.58
CA TYR A 66 -2.94 15.07 24.73
C TYR A 66 -3.37 16.45 24.18
N ASP A 67 -3.25 16.61 22.86
CA ASP A 67 -3.70 17.79 22.13
C ASP A 67 -5.21 17.72 21.94
N MET A 68 -5.95 18.67 22.53
CA MET A 68 -7.42 18.68 22.50
C MET A 68 -7.99 19.18 21.19
N ASN A 69 -7.26 20.00 20.42
CA ASN A 69 -7.68 20.47 19.10
C ASN A 69 -7.47 19.38 18.04
N ALA A 70 -6.34 18.67 18.10
CA ALA A 70 -6.04 17.56 17.20
C ALA A 70 -6.62 16.22 17.67
N HIS A 71 -7.17 16.15 18.89
CA HIS A 71 -7.71 14.95 19.53
C HIS A 71 -6.73 13.76 19.56
N CYS A 72 -5.44 14.00 19.87
CA CYS A 72 -4.42 12.96 19.81
C CYS A 72 -3.27 13.15 20.82
N MET A 73 -2.50 12.08 21.05
CA MET A 73 -1.27 12.13 21.83
C MET A 73 -0.11 12.70 20.99
N ARG A 74 0.76 13.50 21.61
CA ARG A 74 1.99 14.04 21.01
C ARG A 74 3.15 14.00 22.00
N TYR A 75 4.39 13.92 21.51
CA TYR A 75 5.60 14.12 22.30
C TYR A 75 6.51 15.19 21.70
N PHE A 76 7.29 15.89 22.53
CA PHE A 76 8.30 16.84 22.07
C PHE A 76 9.67 16.18 21.99
N ASN A 77 10.37 16.31 20.87
CA ASN A 77 11.68 15.66 20.65
C ASN A 77 12.89 16.55 21.00
N GLY A 78 12.67 17.67 21.69
CA GLY A 78 13.70 18.67 21.99
C GLY A 78 13.79 19.81 20.97
N THR A 79 13.19 19.65 19.78
CA THR A 79 13.16 20.70 18.73
C THR A 79 11.77 20.97 18.17
N ILE A 80 10.98 19.92 17.91
CA ILE A 80 9.64 19.98 17.35
C ILE A 80 8.71 19.01 18.07
N TRP A 81 7.40 19.27 17.98
CA TRP A 81 6.38 18.32 18.39
C TRP A 81 6.20 17.24 17.34
N SER A 82 5.99 16.01 17.79
CA SER A 82 5.59 14.89 16.93
C SER A 82 4.24 15.16 16.27
N ASP A 83 3.96 14.44 15.18
CA ASP A 83 2.60 14.28 14.71
C ASP A 83 1.76 13.44 15.70
N CYS A 84 0.46 13.27 15.41
CA CYS A 84 -0.43 12.46 16.23
C CYS A 84 0.08 11.02 16.39
N MET A 85 0.45 10.66 17.62
CA MET A 85 0.83 9.30 17.98
C MET A 85 -0.40 8.42 17.97
N GLY A 86 -0.40 7.41 17.09
CA GLY A 86 -1.48 6.45 16.99
C GLY A 86 -2.77 7.09 16.50
N ASN A 87 -2.75 7.63 15.27
CA ASN A 87 -3.98 7.89 14.52
C ASN A 87 -4.92 6.69 14.71
N VAL A 88 -5.89 6.83 15.61
CA VAL A 88 -7.17 6.16 15.47
C VAL A 88 -7.79 6.84 14.27
N VAL A 89 -7.36 6.40 13.07
CA VAL A 89 -8.22 6.48 11.90
C VAL A 89 -9.59 6.04 12.41
N PRO A 90 -10.64 6.86 12.27
CA PRO A 90 -11.99 6.40 12.51
C PRO A 90 -12.08 5.03 11.86
N ASN A 91 -12.55 4.01 12.59
CA ASN A 91 -12.80 2.69 12.02
C ASN A 91 -14.03 2.76 11.09
N THR A 92 -14.02 3.73 10.17
CA THR A 92 -14.72 3.65 8.92
C THR A 92 -14.07 2.50 8.17
N PRO A 93 -14.80 1.40 7.90
CA PRO A 93 -14.30 0.37 7.01
C PRO A 93 -13.76 1.04 5.76
N TRP A 94 -12.56 0.65 5.36
CA TRP A 94 -12.01 1.14 4.10
C TRP A 94 -13.05 0.89 2.99
N ALA A 95 -13.27 1.90 2.17
CA ALA A 95 -14.23 1.87 1.08
C ALA A 95 -13.53 2.28 -0.21
N CYS A 96 -13.94 1.66 -1.32
CA CYS A 96 -13.41 2.01 -2.64
C CYS A 96 -13.57 3.50 -2.94
N GLY A 97 -12.60 4.08 -3.64
CA GLY A 97 -12.50 5.52 -3.87
C GLY A 97 -11.61 6.24 -2.83
N ASN A 98 -11.39 5.64 -1.67
CA ASN A 98 -10.35 6.09 -0.75
C ASN A 98 -8.98 5.53 -1.14
N ASN A 99 -7.93 6.21 -0.68
CA ASN A 99 -6.58 5.71 -0.83
C ASN A 99 -6.39 4.41 -0.04
N PHE A 100 -5.67 3.46 -0.65
CA PHE A 100 -5.22 2.21 -0.05
C PHE A 100 -3.73 2.35 0.28
N ILE A 101 -3.30 1.86 1.45
CA ILE A 101 -1.88 1.79 1.82
C ILE A 101 -1.46 0.33 1.73
N ASP A 102 -0.48 0.04 0.90
CA ASP A 102 0.13 -1.28 0.82
C ASP A 102 1.08 -1.46 2.01
N GLU A 103 0.77 -2.39 2.91
CA GLU A 103 1.55 -2.62 4.12
C GLU A 103 2.96 -3.17 3.83
N ARG A 104 3.19 -3.70 2.63
CA ARG A 104 4.47 -4.30 2.25
C ARG A 104 5.58 -3.25 2.05
N ASP A 105 5.21 -2.06 1.59
CA ASP A 105 6.16 -0.98 1.28
C ASP A 105 5.71 0.42 1.74
N GLY A 106 4.53 0.53 2.35
CA GLY A 106 3.93 1.78 2.80
C GLY A 106 3.44 2.68 1.67
N LYS A 107 3.45 2.23 0.41
CA LYS A 107 3.00 3.04 -0.72
C LYS A 107 1.50 3.22 -0.68
N LEU A 108 1.08 4.43 -1.01
CA LEU A 108 -0.30 4.82 -1.10
C LEU A 108 -0.75 4.73 -2.56
N TYR A 109 -1.81 3.96 -2.81
CA TYR A 109 -2.46 3.79 -4.09
C TYR A 109 -3.86 4.38 -4.05
N ALA A 110 -4.17 5.30 -4.96
CA ALA A 110 -5.55 5.71 -5.20
C ALA A 110 -6.36 4.52 -5.73
N THR A 111 -7.66 4.50 -5.41
CA THR A 111 -8.60 3.48 -5.90
C THR A 111 -9.83 4.14 -6.50
N THR A 112 -10.55 3.41 -7.35
CA THR A 112 -11.77 3.91 -7.98
C THR A 112 -12.80 2.79 -8.13
N GLN A 113 -14.07 3.15 -7.91
CA GLN A 113 -15.19 2.25 -8.11
C GLN A 113 -15.70 2.41 -9.53
N ILE A 114 -15.68 1.34 -10.32
CA ILE A 114 -16.17 1.33 -11.70
C ILE A 114 -17.19 0.21 -11.82
N GLY A 115 -18.46 0.58 -11.97
CA GLY A 115 -19.57 -0.36 -11.81
C GLY A 115 -19.53 -1.03 -10.44
N THR A 116 -19.52 -2.36 -10.42
CA THR A 116 -19.43 -3.16 -9.19
C THR A 116 -17.99 -3.48 -8.78
N GLN A 117 -17.00 -3.13 -9.60
CA GLN A 117 -15.59 -3.48 -9.37
C GLN A 117 -14.83 -2.32 -8.75
N CYS A 118 -13.98 -2.62 -7.77
CA CYS A 118 -13.07 -1.64 -7.20
C CYS A 118 -11.65 -1.88 -7.72
N TRP A 119 -11.13 -0.90 -8.44
CA TRP A 119 -9.84 -0.97 -9.13
C TRP A 119 -8.81 -0.07 -8.47
N MET A 120 -7.55 -0.48 -8.48
CA MET A 120 -6.45 0.48 -8.29
C MET A 120 -6.48 1.53 -9.42
N ALA A 121 -6.32 2.79 -9.08
CA ALA A 121 -6.19 3.90 -10.03
C ALA A 121 -4.72 4.18 -10.41
N GLN A 122 -3.78 3.44 -9.84
CA GLN A 122 -2.35 3.54 -10.09
C GLN A 122 -1.75 2.17 -10.35
N SER A 123 -0.64 2.13 -11.10
CA SER A 123 0.04 0.88 -11.43
C SER A 123 0.81 0.40 -10.22
N LEU A 124 0.76 -0.91 -9.97
CA LEU A 124 1.47 -1.49 -8.83
C LEU A 124 2.99 -1.21 -8.94
N ASN A 125 3.60 -0.80 -7.84
CA ASN A 125 5.02 -0.44 -7.76
C ASN A 125 5.66 -1.05 -6.51
N VAL A 126 5.50 -2.36 -6.33
CA VAL A 126 6.07 -3.12 -5.21
C VAL A 126 7.34 -3.84 -5.64
N GLY A 127 8.15 -4.35 -4.71
CA GLY A 127 9.34 -5.13 -5.03
C GLY A 127 10.59 -4.33 -5.42
N VAL A 128 11.64 -5.07 -5.77
CA VAL A 128 13.01 -4.59 -6.03
C VAL A 128 13.23 -4.41 -7.52
N GLN A 129 13.81 -3.27 -7.91
CA GLN A 129 14.21 -3.05 -9.30
C GLN A 129 15.40 -3.95 -9.65
N VAL A 130 15.27 -4.72 -10.73
CA VAL A 130 16.36 -5.53 -11.28
C VAL A 130 16.95 -4.90 -12.54
N THR A 131 18.17 -5.29 -12.87
CA THR A 131 18.87 -4.78 -14.06
C THR A 131 18.35 -5.47 -15.32
N PRO A 132 18.21 -4.78 -16.45
CA PRO A 132 17.84 -5.39 -17.72
C PRO A 132 18.76 -6.56 -18.08
N GLY A 133 18.14 -7.65 -18.53
CA GLY A 133 18.84 -8.83 -19.01
C GLY A 133 19.01 -9.97 -18.00
N THR A 134 18.72 -9.76 -16.71
CA THR A 134 18.75 -10.85 -15.70
C THR A 134 17.41 -11.59 -15.56
N GLY A 135 16.34 -11.12 -16.19
CA GLY A 135 14.98 -11.65 -15.97
C GLY A 135 14.47 -11.37 -14.55
N GLN A 136 13.19 -11.64 -14.31
CA GLN A 136 12.59 -11.73 -12.97
C GLN A 136 12.50 -13.23 -12.67
N THR A 137 13.46 -13.73 -11.90
CA THR A 137 13.72 -15.16 -11.68
C THR A 137 13.99 -15.54 -10.23
N ASP A 138 14.09 -14.58 -9.31
CA ASP A 138 14.26 -14.82 -7.88
C ASP A 138 12.90 -14.84 -7.18
N ASN A 139 12.32 -16.02 -7.06
CA ASN A 139 10.95 -16.20 -6.59
C ASN A 139 10.74 -15.89 -5.09
N ASP A 140 11.80 -15.59 -4.34
CA ASP A 140 11.70 -15.21 -2.92
C ASP A 140 11.55 -13.69 -2.73
N ILE A 141 11.77 -12.90 -3.78
CA ILE A 141 11.63 -11.44 -3.77
C ILE A 141 10.77 -11.00 -4.95
N ILE A 142 9.90 -10.01 -4.73
CA ILE A 142 9.17 -9.44 -5.87
C ILE A 142 10.14 -8.60 -6.69
N GLU A 143 10.29 -8.91 -7.97
CA GLU A 143 11.18 -8.22 -8.89
C GLU A 143 10.42 -7.37 -9.90
N LYS A 144 11.00 -6.24 -10.30
CA LYS A 144 10.40 -5.37 -11.33
C LYS A 144 11.46 -4.74 -12.22
N PHE A 145 11.03 -4.36 -13.41
CA PHE A 145 11.73 -3.35 -14.19
C PHE A 145 11.11 -1.97 -13.95
N CYS A 146 11.95 -0.95 -13.96
CA CYS A 146 11.53 0.44 -14.02
C CYS A 146 11.95 0.98 -15.38
N TYR A 147 11.05 1.64 -16.09
CA TYR A 147 11.33 2.13 -17.45
C TYR A 147 12.65 2.93 -17.49
N ASP A 148 13.50 2.68 -18.48
CA ASP A 148 14.86 3.26 -18.61
C ASP A 148 15.77 3.06 -17.39
N ASP A 149 15.52 2.00 -16.60
CA ASP A 149 16.25 1.67 -15.38
C ASP A 149 16.23 2.78 -14.32
N ASN A 150 15.20 3.63 -14.38
CA ASN A 150 15.07 4.77 -13.50
C ASN A 150 13.92 4.54 -12.51
N ALA A 151 14.25 4.44 -11.21
CA ALA A 151 13.27 4.28 -10.15
C ALA A 151 12.19 5.39 -10.13
N ALA A 152 12.52 6.62 -10.55
CA ALA A 152 11.54 7.71 -10.64
C ALA A 152 10.45 7.43 -11.69
N ASN A 153 10.77 6.66 -12.74
CA ASN A 153 9.77 6.22 -13.71
C ASN A 153 8.82 5.19 -13.08
N CYS A 154 9.30 4.31 -12.19
CA CYS A 154 8.41 3.44 -11.42
C CYS A 154 7.46 4.23 -10.51
N ASP A 155 7.92 5.31 -9.90
CA ASP A 155 7.04 6.18 -9.08
C ASP A 155 5.95 6.88 -9.91
N THR A 156 6.22 7.12 -11.19
CA THR A 156 5.30 7.80 -12.11
C THR A 156 4.34 6.83 -12.82
N TYR A 157 4.87 5.71 -13.33
CA TYR A 157 4.19 4.80 -14.25
C TYR A 157 3.89 3.42 -13.64
N GLY A 158 4.49 3.10 -12.49
CA GLY A 158 4.49 1.77 -11.89
C GLY A 158 5.62 0.86 -12.38
N GLY A 159 5.71 -0.31 -11.76
CA GLY A 159 6.65 -1.35 -12.19
C GLY A 159 6.17 -2.08 -13.44
N LEU A 160 7.13 -2.63 -14.18
CA LEU A 160 6.90 -3.56 -15.30
C LEU A 160 7.33 -4.96 -14.86
N TYR A 161 6.40 -5.91 -14.94
CA TYR A 161 6.56 -7.25 -14.38
C TYR A 161 6.35 -8.31 -15.45
N GLN A 162 7.14 -9.38 -15.44
CA GLN A 162 6.91 -10.56 -16.28
C GLN A 162 5.72 -11.35 -15.72
N TRP A 163 5.05 -12.15 -16.55
CA TRP A 163 3.79 -12.75 -16.12
C TRP A 163 3.95 -13.79 -15.00
N ASP A 164 4.99 -14.61 -15.06
CA ASP A 164 5.22 -15.62 -14.02
C ASP A 164 5.46 -14.94 -12.66
N GLU A 165 6.11 -13.77 -12.67
CA GLU A 165 6.32 -12.95 -11.48
C GLU A 165 4.99 -12.43 -10.90
N ILE A 166 4.13 -11.81 -11.71
CA ILE A 166 2.87 -11.25 -11.19
C ILE A 166 1.93 -12.32 -10.64
N MET A 167 2.05 -13.54 -11.17
CA MET A 167 1.25 -14.68 -10.77
C MET A 167 1.88 -15.46 -9.62
N GLU A 168 3.02 -15.05 -9.09
CA GLU A 168 3.80 -15.82 -8.11
C GLU A 168 3.98 -17.29 -8.54
N TYR A 169 4.29 -17.49 -9.83
CA TYR A 169 4.57 -18.78 -10.46
C TYR A 169 3.42 -19.80 -10.38
N THR A 170 2.17 -19.33 -10.16
CA THR A 170 0.95 -20.13 -10.33
C THR A 170 0.28 -19.85 -11.67
N THR A 171 -0.68 -20.69 -12.04
CA THR A 171 -1.54 -20.52 -13.21
C THR A 171 -3.02 -20.40 -12.82
N THR A 172 -3.32 -20.25 -11.53
CA THR A 172 -4.69 -20.08 -11.06
C THR A 172 -5.20 -18.70 -11.44
N GLU A 173 -6.15 -18.66 -12.37
CA GLU A 173 -6.88 -17.44 -12.74
C GLU A 173 -7.55 -16.79 -11.51
N GLY A 174 -7.46 -15.47 -11.40
CA GLY A 174 -7.96 -14.71 -10.25
C GLY A 174 -7.14 -14.86 -8.96
N THR A 175 -5.90 -15.37 -9.05
CA THR A 175 -4.99 -15.44 -7.89
C THR A 175 -4.66 -14.05 -7.34
N GLN A 176 -4.39 -13.95 -6.04
CA GLN A 176 -3.80 -12.76 -5.43
C GLN A 176 -2.54 -12.34 -6.20
N GLY A 177 -1.64 -13.29 -6.43
CA GLY A 177 -0.33 -13.03 -7.01
C GLY A 177 0.40 -11.92 -6.24
N ILE A 178 1.09 -11.04 -6.97
CA ILE A 178 1.80 -9.90 -6.35
C ILE A 178 0.88 -8.78 -5.86
N CYS A 179 -0.44 -8.89 -5.99
CA CYS A 179 -1.35 -7.91 -5.41
C CYS A 179 -1.34 -7.97 -3.88
N PRO A 180 -1.69 -6.87 -3.18
CA PRO A 180 -1.81 -6.87 -1.73
C PRO A 180 -2.89 -7.85 -1.24
N VAL A 181 -2.84 -8.26 0.01
CA VAL A 181 -3.88 -9.11 0.62
C VAL A 181 -5.26 -8.47 0.48
N GLY A 182 -6.23 -9.27 0.04
CA GLY A 182 -7.59 -8.82 -0.27
C GLY A 182 -7.76 -8.21 -1.66
N TRP A 183 -6.71 -8.21 -2.48
CA TRP A 183 -6.74 -7.81 -3.89
C TRP A 183 -6.20 -8.94 -4.75
N HIS A 184 -6.56 -8.99 -6.02
CA HIS A 184 -6.07 -10.02 -6.93
C HIS A 184 -5.69 -9.48 -8.31
N ILE A 185 -4.95 -10.31 -9.06
CA ILE A 185 -4.60 -10.05 -10.46
C ILE A 185 -5.86 -10.27 -11.29
N PRO A 186 -6.37 -9.22 -11.96
CA PRO A 186 -7.65 -9.26 -12.66
C PRO A 186 -7.68 -10.32 -13.75
N THR A 187 -8.83 -10.95 -13.92
CA THR A 187 -9.10 -11.89 -15.02
C THR A 187 -9.43 -11.13 -16.32
N ASP A 188 -9.35 -11.83 -17.45
CA ASP A 188 -9.80 -11.32 -18.75
C ASP A 188 -11.30 -10.97 -18.74
N ASN A 189 -12.10 -11.73 -17.98
CA ASN A 189 -13.52 -11.50 -17.81
C ASN A 189 -13.81 -10.25 -16.94
N GLU A 190 -13.00 -9.99 -15.93
CA GLU A 190 -13.12 -8.78 -15.12
C GLU A 190 -12.74 -7.52 -15.89
N PHE A 191 -11.70 -7.58 -16.73
CA PHE A 191 -11.44 -6.52 -17.68
C PHE A 191 -12.60 -6.34 -18.65
N CYS A 192 -13.18 -7.43 -19.17
CA CYS A 192 -14.35 -7.35 -20.04
C CYS A 192 -15.56 -6.69 -19.36
N THR A 193 -15.75 -6.95 -18.06
CA THR A 193 -16.81 -6.33 -17.25
C THR A 193 -16.56 -4.84 -17.09
N LEU A 194 -15.31 -4.46 -16.79
CA LEU A 194 -14.87 -3.06 -16.73
C LEU A 194 -15.14 -2.34 -18.05
N GLU A 195 -14.68 -2.89 -19.17
CA GLU A 195 -14.84 -2.27 -20.48
C GLU A 195 -16.32 -2.14 -20.87
N ASN A 196 -17.16 -3.17 -20.67
CA ASN A 196 -18.60 -3.09 -20.95
C ASN A 196 -19.34 -2.05 -20.09
N TYR A 197 -18.84 -1.76 -18.88
CA TYR A 197 -19.43 -0.73 -18.04
C TYR A 197 -19.10 0.68 -18.55
N VAL A 198 -17.91 0.85 -19.13
CA VAL A 198 -17.36 2.15 -19.51
C VAL A 198 -17.66 2.51 -20.97
N ASP A 199 -17.66 1.52 -21.87
CA ASP A 199 -17.89 1.74 -23.30
C ASP A 199 -19.34 2.15 -23.60
N ALA A 200 -19.53 3.06 -24.55
CA ALA A 200 -20.86 3.36 -25.06
C ALA A 200 -21.50 2.19 -25.84
N GLY A 201 -20.70 1.22 -26.29
CA GLY A 201 -21.13 0.02 -27.00
C GLY A 201 -21.26 -1.22 -26.11
N THR A 202 -21.59 -2.35 -26.74
CA THR A 202 -21.58 -3.67 -26.09
C THR A 202 -20.42 -4.49 -26.62
N LEU A 203 -19.62 -5.02 -25.70
CA LEU A 203 -18.40 -5.77 -25.96
C LEU A 203 -18.59 -7.24 -25.62
N ASN A 204 -18.11 -8.12 -26.49
CA ASN A 204 -18.09 -9.56 -26.23
C ASN A 204 -16.70 -10.08 -25.84
N CYS A 205 -15.65 -9.26 -25.95
CA CYS A 205 -14.28 -9.58 -25.52
C CYS A 205 -13.75 -10.91 -26.04
N THR A 206 -14.09 -11.27 -27.28
CA THR A 206 -13.70 -12.56 -27.87
C THR A 206 -12.56 -12.44 -28.88
N ARG A 207 -12.27 -11.23 -29.39
CA ARG A 207 -11.31 -11.04 -30.48
C ARG A 207 -10.01 -10.44 -29.94
N ILE A 208 -8.98 -10.51 -30.78
CA ILE A 208 -7.72 -9.80 -30.58
C ILE A 208 -7.75 -8.57 -31.49
N THR A 209 -8.15 -7.44 -30.93
CA THR A 209 -8.30 -6.17 -31.66
C THR A 209 -8.52 -5.03 -30.67
N TRP A 210 -8.46 -3.79 -31.16
CA TRP A 210 -9.11 -2.64 -30.54
C TRP A 210 -10.63 -2.85 -30.58
N GLU A 211 -11.24 -3.11 -29.43
CA GLU A 211 -12.69 -3.36 -29.29
C GLU A 211 -13.38 -2.14 -28.66
N GLY A 212 -14.67 -1.99 -28.98
CA GLY A 212 -15.53 -0.94 -28.42
C GLY A 212 -15.58 0.33 -29.25
N ILE A 213 -15.97 1.41 -28.59
CA ILE A 213 -16.13 2.75 -29.15
C ILE A 213 -15.15 3.71 -28.47
N ASP A 214 -15.26 3.86 -27.16
CA ASP A 214 -14.67 4.96 -26.38
C ASP A 214 -14.25 4.59 -24.95
N ALA A 215 -14.29 3.31 -24.55
CA ALA A 215 -13.85 2.91 -23.21
C ALA A 215 -12.41 3.33 -22.88
N GLY A 216 -11.52 3.35 -23.88
CA GLY A 216 -10.14 3.81 -23.72
C GLY A 216 -10.06 5.28 -23.34
N ASP A 217 -10.88 6.14 -23.94
CA ASP A 217 -10.92 7.58 -23.65
C ASP A 217 -11.31 7.86 -22.19
N HIS A 218 -12.28 7.12 -21.68
CA HIS A 218 -12.79 7.30 -20.33
C HIS A 218 -11.89 6.73 -19.23
N MET A 219 -10.90 5.91 -19.59
CA MET A 219 -9.95 5.28 -18.67
C MET A 219 -8.52 5.83 -18.75
N ARG A 220 -8.11 6.42 -19.89
CA ARG A 220 -6.80 7.07 -20.02
C ARG A 220 -6.76 8.39 -19.26
N GLU A 221 -5.61 8.66 -18.64
CA GLU A 221 -5.31 9.97 -18.06
C GLU A 221 -5.45 11.09 -19.12
N ALA A 222 -6.19 12.13 -18.78
CA ALA A 222 -6.38 13.29 -19.65
C ALA A 222 -5.11 14.14 -19.78
N GLY A 223 -4.98 14.82 -20.92
CA GLY A 223 -3.82 15.67 -21.23
C GLY A 223 -2.61 14.87 -21.72
N THR A 224 -1.45 15.52 -21.79
CA THR A 224 -0.25 14.99 -22.47
C THR A 224 0.97 14.87 -21.55
N ASN A 225 0.75 14.82 -20.23
CA ASN A 225 1.85 14.67 -19.26
C ASN A 225 2.47 13.27 -19.34
N HIS A 226 1.63 12.23 -19.49
CA HIS A 226 2.04 10.82 -19.53
C HIS A 226 1.53 10.10 -20.79
N TRP A 227 1.21 10.88 -21.81
CA TRP A 227 0.77 10.44 -23.13
C TRP A 227 1.32 11.38 -24.20
N LEU A 228 1.67 10.86 -25.38
CA LEU A 228 2.04 11.71 -26.50
C LEU A 228 0.86 12.56 -26.95
N ALA A 229 1.18 13.74 -27.50
CA ALA A 229 0.18 14.57 -28.13
C ALA A 229 -0.32 13.91 -29.44
N PRO A 230 -1.64 13.94 -29.72
CA PRO A 230 -2.61 14.81 -29.07
C PRO A 230 -3.39 14.20 -27.88
N ASN A 231 -3.30 12.88 -27.62
CA ASN A 231 -4.14 12.15 -26.65
C ASN A 231 -5.63 12.58 -26.70
N THR A 232 -6.18 12.63 -27.91
CA THR A 232 -7.54 13.15 -28.14
C THR A 232 -8.58 12.22 -27.54
N GLY A 233 -9.64 12.78 -26.96
CA GLY A 233 -10.75 12.02 -26.36
C GLY A 233 -10.53 11.66 -24.90
N ALA A 234 -9.28 11.49 -24.45
CA ALA A 234 -8.98 11.07 -23.09
C ALA A 234 -9.49 12.06 -22.02
N ASP A 235 -10.41 11.58 -21.16
CA ASP A 235 -11.03 12.39 -20.11
C ASP A 235 -10.85 11.83 -18.69
N ASN A 236 -10.45 10.55 -18.57
CA ASN A 236 -10.30 9.85 -17.30
C ASN A 236 -11.53 9.92 -16.37
N SER A 237 -12.74 10.01 -16.92
CA SER A 237 -13.99 10.14 -16.15
C SER A 237 -14.24 8.98 -15.17
N THR A 238 -13.66 7.81 -15.42
CA THR A 238 -13.73 6.64 -14.52
C THR A 238 -12.77 6.69 -13.33
N GLY A 239 -11.76 7.55 -13.38
CA GLY A 239 -10.67 7.58 -12.40
C GLY A 239 -9.65 6.43 -12.53
N PHE A 240 -9.78 5.51 -13.49
CA PHE A 240 -8.85 4.37 -13.69
C PHE A 240 -7.41 4.82 -13.97
N ARG A 241 -7.26 5.97 -14.62
CA ARG A 241 -6.03 6.73 -14.83
C ARG A 241 -4.91 5.89 -15.44
N ALA A 242 -5.17 5.29 -16.60
CA ALA A 242 -4.13 4.65 -17.39
C ALA A 242 -3.12 5.69 -17.89
N ARG A 243 -1.83 5.41 -17.73
CA ARG A 243 -0.69 6.25 -18.16
C ARG A 243 0.17 5.44 -19.12
N GLY A 244 0.72 6.07 -20.16
CA GLY A 244 1.57 5.41 -21.16
C GLY A 244 2.91 5.00 -20.55
N ALA A 245 2.91 3.86 -19.84
CA ALA A 245 4.04 3.35 -19.07
C ALA A 245 5.12 2.68 -19.94
N GLY A 246 4.83 2.43 -21.22
CA GLY A 246 5.67 1.61 -22.07
C GLY A 246 5.78 0.18 -21.55
N GLU A 247 6.77 -0.54 -22.07
CA GLU A 247 6.90 -1.98 -21.91
C GLU A 247 8.38 -2.37 -21.93
N TYR A 248 8.70 -3.54 -21.36
CA TYR A 248 10.02 -4.14 -21.49
C TYR A 248 9.95 -5.41 -22.34
N GLY A 249 10.66 -5.38 -23.48
CA GLY A 249 10.68 -6.41 -24.51
C GLY A 249 11.17 -7.78 -24.03
N SER A 250 10.66 -8.86 -24.61
CA SER A 250 11.12 -10.23 -24.30
C SER A 250 12.56 -10.50 -24.74
N SER A 251 13.05 -9.76 -25.74
CA SER A 251 14.46 -9.73 -26.16
C SER A 251 15.30 -8.66 -25.45
N GLY A 252 14.71 -8.00 -24.45
CA GLY A 252 15.26 -6.82 -23.79
C GLY A 252 14.90 -5.50 -24.48
N GLY A 253 15.06 -4.41 -23.73
CA GLY A 253 14.84 -3.04 -24.18
C GLY A 253 13.46 -2.48 -23.80
N TYR A 254 13.44 -1.18 -23.50
CA TYR A 254 12.24 -0.44 -23.19
C TYR A 254 11.65 0.21 -24.45
N VAL A 255 10.33 0.14 -24.61
CA VAL A 255 9.61 0.66 -25.80
C VAL A 255 8.29 1.32 -25.44
N ASN A 256 7.82 2.22 -26.30
CA ASN A 256 6.48 2.80 -26.31
C ASN A 256 6.10 3.63 -25.05
N LEU A 257 7.07 4.21 -24.32
CA LEU A 257 6.75 5.20 -23.28
C LEU A 257 5.92 6.34 -23.87
N LEU A 258 4.91 6.80 -23.12
CA LEU A 258 3.93 7.81 -23.53
C LEU A 258 3.01 7.40 -24.69
N GLU A 259 3.25 6.28 -25.37
CA GLU A 259 2.44 5.82 -26.51
C GLU A 259 1.48 4.71 -26.13
N LEU A 260 1.91 3.80 -25.25
CA LEU A 260 1.19 2.58 -24.95
C LEU A 260 1.35 2.18 -23.48
N VAL A 261 0.30 1.63 -22.91
CA VAL A 261 0.39 0.77 -21.73
C VAL A 261 -0.45 -0.47 -21.95
N ARG A 262 0.05 -1.62 -21.50
CA ARG A 262 -0.73 -2.85 -21.40
C ARG A 262 -0.80 -3.31 -19.95
N PHE A 263 -2.01 -3.57 -19.49
CA PHE A 263 -2.27 -4.21 -18.20
C PHE A 263 -2.46 -5.71 -18.39
N GLN A 264 -1.86 -6.47 -17.50
CA GLN A 264 -1.85 -7.92 -17.54
C GLN A 264 -3.07 -8.51 -16.84
N SER A 265 -3.57 -9.62 -17.38
CA SER A 265 -4.58 -10.45 -16.73
C SER A 265 -3.97 -11.77 -16.22
N SER A 266 -4.60 -12.35 -15.21
CA SER A 266 -4.28 -13.69 -14.68
C SER A 266 -4.75 -14.83 -15.60
N THR A 267 -5.51 -14.53 -16.65
CA THR A 267 -6.05 -15.51 -17.60
C THR A 267 -5.03 -15.84 -18.68
N GLU A 268 -4.67 -17.12 -18.75
CA GLU A 268 -3.80 -17.66 -19.80
C GLU A 268 -4.48 -17.69 -21.18
N ASN A 269 -3.68 -17.54 -22.24
CA ASN A 269 -4.05 -17.89 -23.61
C ASN A 269 -3.08 -18.98 -24.10
N GLY A 270 -3.36 -20.21 -23.68
CA GLY A 270 -2.40 -21.31 -23.79
C GLY A 270 -1.16 -21.09 -22.93
N SER A 271 -0.17 -21.97 -23.06
CA SER A 271 0.96 -22.02 -22.13
C SER A 271 1.94 -20.84 -22.27
N ALA A 272 2.04 -20.21 -23.44
CA ALA A 272 3.07 -19.21 -23.75
C ALA A 272 2.56 -17.75 -23.67
N TYR A 273 1.26 -17.52 -23.63
CA TYR A 273 0.65 -16.20 -23.74
C TYR A 273 -0.34 -15.96 -22.61
N ARG A 274 -0.64 -14.69 -22.33
CA ARG A 274 -1.74 -14.28 -21.43
C ARG A 274 -2.56 -13.19 -22.06
N TRP A 275 -3.79 -13.02 -21.60
CA TRP A 275 -4.61 -11.89 -22.00
C TRP A 275 -4.13 -10.58 -21.36
N THR A 276 -4.33 -9.49 -22.10
CA THR A 276 -3.97 -8.12 -21.67
C THR A 276 -5.00 -7.11 -22.16
N ARG A 277 -5.00 -5.92 -21.56
CA ARG A 277 -5.71 -4.72 -22.03
C ARG A 277 -4.76 -3.58 -22.29
N GLY A 278 -4.77 -3.08 -23.52
CA GLY A 278 -3.91 -2.02 -24.01
C GLY A 278 -4.64 -0.71 -24.22
N PHE A 279 -3.97 0.39 -23.89
CA PHE A 279 -4.42 1.76 -24.10
C PHE A 279 -3.34 2.51 -24.87
N SER A 280 -3.71 3.22 -25.94
CA SER A 280 -2.80 4.03 -26.75
C SER A 280 -3.24 5.49 -26.78
N ASP A 281 -2.28 6.39 -26.95
CA ASP A 281 -2.51 7.84 -27.12
C ASP A 281 -3.40 8.19 -28.33
N SER A 282 -3.52 7.30 -29.30
CA SER A 282 -4.23 7.56 -30.56
C SER A 282 -5.49 6.70 -30.77
N GLU A 283 -5.95 5.95 -29.77
CA GLU A 283 -7.06 5.00 -29.91
C GLU A 283 -8.10 5.18 -28.80
N SER A 284 -9.34 5.52 -29.16
CA SER A 284 -10.45 5.62 -28.20
C SER A 284 -10.89 4.30 -27.58
N ARG A 285 -10.48 3.19 -28.19
CA ARG A 285 -10.86 1.83 -27.84
C ARG A 285 -9.84 1.20 -26.89
N VAL A 286 -10.17 0.02 -26.39
CA VAL A 286 -9.23 -0.80 -25.60
C VAL A 286 -8.75 -1.98 -26.45
N LEU A 287 -7.43 -2.18 -26.49
CA LEU A 287 -6.82 -3.31 -27.20
C LEU A 287 -6.89 -4.56 -26.33
N ARG A 288 -7.66 -5.56 -26.77
CA ARG A 288 -7.52 -6.91 -26.24
C ARG A 288 -6.45 -7.66 -27.02
N SER A 289 -5.41 -8.14 -26.35
CA SER A 289 -4.30 -8.85 -27.01
C SER A 289 -3.69 -9.96 -26.14
N ALA A 290 -2.91 -10.84 -26.77
CA ALA A 290 -2.29 -11.99 -26.10
C ALA A 290 -0.75 -12.07 -26.34
N PRO A 291 0.06 -11.19 -25.73
CA PRO A 291 1.51 -11.22 -25.87
C PRO A 291 2.18 -12.33 -25.04
N VAL A 292 3.41 -12.70 -25.44
CA VAL A 292 4.22 -13.74 -24.75
C VAL A 292 4.49 -13.36 -23.30
N LYS A 293 4.37 -14.32 -22.38
CA LYS A 293 4.53 -14.13 -20.92
C LYS A 293 5.85 -13.48 -20.50
N ALA A 294 6.91 -13.67 -21.29
CA ALA A 294 8.23 -13.07 -21.06
C ALA A 294 8.28 -11.55 -21.23
N LEU A 295 7.29 -10.92 -21.88
CA LEU A 295 7.21 -9.46 -21.98
C LEU A 295 6.85 -8.87 -20.61
N ALA A 296 7.56 -7.85 -20.12
CA ALA A 296 7.21 -7.22 -18.86
C ALA A 296 6.27 -6.03 -19.07
N LEU A 297 5.16 -6.01 -18.34
CA LEU A 297 4.04 -5.08 -18.53
C LEU A 297 3.51 -4.57 -17.18
N SER A 298 2.70 -3.51 -17.20
CA SER A 298 2.10 -2.93 -16.00
C SER A 298 1.04 -3.84 -15.38
N VAL A 299 0.81 -3.66 -14.08
CA VAL A 299 -0.21 -4.40 -13.31
C VAL A 299 -1.19 -3.43 -12.66
N ARG A 300 -2.47 -3.80 -12.70
CA ARG A 300 -3.56 -3.20 -11.94
C ARG A 300 -4.15 -4.32 -11.09
N CYS A 301 -4.37 -4.05 -9.80
CA CYS A 301 -5.09 -4.97 -8.92
C CYS A 301 -6.56 -4.57 -8.80
N ILE A 302 -7.41 -5.56 -8.61
CA ILE A 302 -8.83 -5.41 -8.32
C ILE A 302 -9.12 -5.97 -6.92
N LYS A 303 -10.03 -5.35 -6.18
CA LYS A 303 -10.39 -5.75 -4.81
C LYS A 303 -11.34 -6.96 -4.82
N ASP A 304 -11.09 -7.92 -3.94
CA ASP A 304 -11.99 -9.07 -3.67
C ASP A 304 -13.34 -8.65 -3.09
#